data_AF-A0A960DZJ2-F1
#
_entry.id   AF-A0A960DZJ2-F1
#
_cell.length_a   1.000
_cell.length_b   1.000
_cell.length_c   1.000
_cell.angle_alpha   90.00
_cell.angle_beta   90.00
_cell.angle_gamma   90.00
#
_symmetry.space_group_name_H-M   'P 1'
#
loop_
_entity.id
_entity.type
_entity.pdbx_description
1 polymer ?
#
loop_
_entity_poly.entity_id
_entity_poly.type
_entity_poly.pdbx_seq_one_letter_code
_entity_poly.pdbx_strand_id
1 'polypeptide(L)'
;MGPEPEPITVEAPRAVDRPIMLQGWRSLASLHWRYDPAVVQRLLPDGFLVDTFDGSAWVGVLPFHMERIRVPRTPALGPLSTFPETNVRTYLIDPRGRRGVWFASLDITRLLTALVARVSYRLPYCWAAMAIERDGDTWRYRSRRRWPRGLATSEL
;
A
#
# COMPACT_ATOMS: atom_id res chain seq x y z
N MET A 1 -4.49 26.27 -11.86
CA MET A 1 -3.16 25.70 -11.57
C MET A 1 -3.28 24.94 -10.25
N GLY A 2 -3.01 23.64 -10.24
CA GLY A 2 -2.89 22.92 -8.97
C GLY A 2 -1.70 23.45 -8.16
N PRO A 3 -1.62 23.16 -6.86
CA PRO A 3 -0.44 23.51 -6.08
C PRO A 3 0.80 22.90 -6.75
N GLU A 4 1.88 23.67 -6.82
CA GLU A 4 3.16 23.19 -7.30
C GLU A 4 3.58 21.98 -6.43
N PRO A 5 3.90 20.83 -7.03
CA PRO A 5 4.28 19.65 -6.26
C PRO A 5 5.57 19.94 -5.48
N GLU A 6 5.56 19.61 -4.19
CA GLU A 6 6.75 19.73 -3.34
C GLU A 6 7.92 18.91 -3.94
N PRO A 7 9.16 19.42 -3.86
CA PRO A 7 10.33 18.71 -4.38
C PRO A 7 10.53 17.38 -3.66
N ILE A 8 10.87 16.33 -4.41
CA ILE A 8 11.16 15.00 -3.85
C ILE A 8 12.56 15.03 -3.23
N THR A 9 12.61 14.95 -1.89
CA THR A 9 13.85 14.91 -1.11
C THR A 9 14.08 13.51 -0.52
N VAL A 10 15.36 13.18 -0.26
CA VAL A 10 15.73 11.92 0.43
C VAL A 10 15.26 11.95 1.89
N GLU A 11 15.29 13.13 2.50
CA GLU A 11 14.81 13.36 3.86
C GLU A 11 13.34 13.80 3.84
N ALA A 12 12.59 13.42 4.87
CA ALA A 12 11.22 13.90 5.01
C ALA A 12 11.23 15.42 5.21
N PRO A 13 10.52 16.21 4.39
CA PRO A 13 10.56 17.67 4.46
C PRO A 13 9.92 18.22 5.74
N ARG A 14 9.19 17.38 6.49
CA ARG A 14 8.51 17.72 7.73
C ARG A 14 8.87 16.71 8.81
N ALA A 15 9.32 17.21 9.95
CA ALA A 15 9.51 16.39 11.14
C ALA A 15 8.15 15.91 11.68
N VAL A 16 8.12 14.68 12.20
CA VAL A 16 6.94 14.11 12.87
C VAL A 16 7.21 14.11 14.37
N ASP A 17 6.74 15.14 15.08
CA ASP A 17 7.02 15.32 16.51
C ASP A 17 6.30 14.30 17.40
N ARG A 18 5.13 13.83 16.95
CA ARG A 18 4.26 12.91 17.69
C ARG A 18 3.81 11.76 16.79
N PRO A 19 4.70 10.80 16.50
CA PRO A 19 4.29 9.61 15.77
C PRO A 19 3.25 8.85 16.59
N ILE A 20 2.23 8.29 15.93
CA ILE A 20 1.30 7.33 16.56
C ILE A 20 1.72 5.88 16.30
N MET A 21 2.54 5.69 15.27
CA MET A 21 3.03 4.39 14.82
C MET A 21 4.42 4.56 14.19
N LEU A 22 5.32 3.63 14.48
CA LEU A 22 6.65 3.55 13.88
C LEU A 22 6.73 2.26 13.07
N GLN A 23 7.20 2.37 11.83
CA GLN A 23 7.32 1.24 10.90
C GLN A 23 8.55 1.45 10.00
N GLY A 24 9.24 0.36 9.68
CA GLY A 24 10.31 0.33 8.68
C GLY A 24 9.84 -0.40 7.43
N TRP A 25 10.09 0.16 6.26
CA TRP A 25 9.75 -0.48 4.98
C TRP A 25 11.04 -0.94 4.32
N ARG A 26 11.17 -2.24 4.09
CA ARG A 26 12.38 -2.85 3.52
C ARG A 26 12.04 -3.76 2.35
N SER A 27 13.05 -4.07 1.53
CA SER A 27 12.91 -4.97 0.37
C SER A 27 11.71 -4.62 -0.48
N LEU A 28 11.56 -3.34 -0.79
CA LEU A 28 10.41 -2.80 -1.49
C LEU A 28 10.64 -2.93 -3.00
N ALA A 29 9.70 -3.55 -3.69
CA ALA A 29 9.57 -3.44 -5.14
C ALA A 29 8.37 -2.56 -5.48
N SER A 30 8.46 -1.89 -6.64
CA SER A 30 7.40 -1.01 -7.11
C SER A 30 7.14 -1.28 -8.58
N LEU A 31 5.98 -1.86 -8.87
CA LEU A 31 5.54 -2.20 -10.22
C LEU A 31 4.31 -1.38 -10.55
N HIS A 32 4.27 -0.79 -11.75
CA HIS A 32 3.19 0.08 -12.17
C HIS A 32 2.75 -0.25 -13.60
N TRP A 33 1.43 -0.24 -13.81
CA TRP A 33 0.82 -0.46 -15.12
C TRP A 33 -0.08 0.71 -15.48
N ARG A 34 -0.04 1.08 -16.77
CA ARG A 34 -0.94 2.07 -17.36
C ARG A 34 -2.30 1.43 -17.62
N TYR A 35 -3.35 2.17 -17.31
CA TYR A 35 -4.72 1.83 -17.64
C TYR A 35 -5.42 3.03 -18.27
N ASP A 36 -6.43 2.73 -19.10
CA ASP A 36 -7.44 3.71 -19.48
C ASP A 36 -8.07 4.29 -18.21
N PRO A 37 -8.06 5.64 -18.02
CA PRO A 37 -8.68 6.29 -16.87
C PRO A 37 -10.13 5.84 -16.62
N ALA A 38 -10.91 5.61 -17.67
CA ALA A 38 -12.30 5.18 -17.54
C ALA A 38 -12.43 3.81 -16.86
N VAL A 39 -11.46 2.91 -17.03
CA VAL A 39 -11.46 1.59 -16.36
C VAL A 39 -11.29 1.75 -14.86
N VAL A 40 -10.34 2.56 -14.44
CA VAL A 40 -10.04 2.77 -13.01
C VAL A 40 -11.12 3.62 -12.35
N GLN A 41 -11.65 4.63 -13.05
CA GLN A 41 -12.69 5.52 -12.54
C GLN A 41 -13.94 4.75 -12.06
N ARG A 42 -14.33 3.67 -12.75
CA ARG A 42 -15.48 2.82 -12.37
C ARG A 42 -15.29 2.07 -11.05
N LEU A 43 -14.07 1.99 -10.53
CA LEU A 43 -13.74 1.32 -9.27
C LEU A 43 -13.71 2.29 -8.08
N LEU A 44 -13.72 3.60 -8.34
CA LEU A 44 -13.68 4.61 -7.29
C LEU A 44 -15.09 4.91 -6.77
N PRO A 45 -15.25 5.27 -5.48
CA PRO A 45 -16.52 5.75 -4.98
C PRO A 45 -16.96 7.04 -5.68
N ASP A 46 -18.27 7.30 -5.65
CA ASP A 46 -18.84 8.52 -6.21
C ASP A 46 -18.21 9.78 -5.62
N GLY A 47 -18.02 10.79 -6.48
CA GLY A 47 -17.41 12.07 -6.13
C GLY A 47 -15.88 12.08 -6.15
N PHE A 48 -15.22 10.92 -6.28
CA PHE A 48 -13.77 10.86 -6.48
C PHE A 48 -13.44 10.74 -7.98
N LEU A 49 -12.42 11.47 -8.42
CA LEU A 49 -11.91 11.40 -9.78
C LEU A 49 -10.59 10.64 -9.80
N VAL A 50 -10.34 9.80 -10.79
CA VAL A 50 -9.04 9.17 -10.98
C VAL A 50 -8.00 10.26 -11.31
N ASP A 51 -6.87 10.25 -10.59
CA ASP A 51 -5.76 11.14 -10.92
C ASP A 51 -4.95 10.51 -12.05
N THR A 52 -4.59 11.33 -13.04
CA THR A 52 -3.92 10.85 -14.25
C THR A 52 -2.54 11.48 -14.38
N PHE A 53 -1.62 10.70 -14.93
CA PHE A 53 -0.29 11.16 -15.27
C PHE A 53 0.05 10.65 -16.66
N ASP A 54 0.54 11.53 -17.53
CA ASP A 54 0.76 11.24 -18.95
C ASP A 54 -0.52 10.69 -19.64
N GLY A 55 -1.68 11.29 -19.33
CA GLY A 55 -2.98 10.91 -19.90
C GLY A 55 -3.50 9.53 -19.50
N SER A 56 -2.83 8.82 -18.58
CA SER A 56 -3.22 7.48 -18.12
C SER A 56 -3.50 7.44 -16.63
N ALA A 57 -4.37 6.52 -16.22
CA ALA A 57 -4.43 6.10 -14.82
C ALA A 57 -3.33 5.08 -14.56
N TRP A 58 -2.79 5.11 -13.34
CA TRP A 58 -1.72 4.21 -12.93
C TRP A 58 -2.17 3.34 -11.78
N VAL A 59 -1.99 2.03 -11.92
CA VAL A 59 -2.21 1.05 -10.87
C VAL A 59 -0.86 0.49 -10.47
N GLY A 60 -0.53 0.61 -9.18
CA GLY A 60 0.71 0.14 -8.60
C GLY A 60 0.49 -1.12 -7.76
N VAL A 61 1.40 -2.09 -7.90
CA VAL A 61 1.57 -3.21 -6.97
C VAL A 61 2.91 -3.04 -6.27
N LEU A 62 2.87 -2.94 -4.94
CA LEU A 62 4.03 -2.69 -4.11
C LEU A 62 4.16 -3.78 -3.05
N PRO A 63 4.92 -4.85 -3.31
CA PRO A 63 5.29 -5.79 -2.28
C PRO A 63 6.50 -5.27 -1.49
N PHE A 64 6.43 -5.37 -0.17
CA PHE A 64 7.52 -4.96 0.72
C PHE A 64 7.48 -5.72 2.03
N HIS A 65 8.61 -5.70 2.73
CA HIS A 65 8.73 -6.21 4.08
C HIS A 65 8.46 -5.08 5.07
N MET A 66 7.35 -5.17 5.77
CA MET A 66 7.02 -4.29 6.87
C MET A 66 7.77 -4.76 8.11
N GLU A 67 8.62 -3.92 8.69
CA GLU A 67 9.46 -4.26 9.85
C GLU A 67 9.13 -3.42 11.08
N ARG A 68 9.11 -4.07 12.25
CA ARG A 68 9.10 -3.45 13.59
C ARG A 68 7.97 -2.45 13.82
N ILE A 69 6.77 -2.76 13.32
CA ILE A 69 5.55 -1.99 13.62
C ILE A 69 5.34 -1.93 15.12
N ARG A 70 5.28 -0.72 15.67
CA ARG A 70 5.05 -0.50 17.10
C ARG A 70 4.52 0.89 17.41
N VAL A 71 3.91 1.02 18.57
CA VAL A 71 3.63 2.32 19.18
C VAL A 71 4.96 2.90 19.68
N PRO A 72 5.20 4.22 19.56
CA PRO A 72 6.42 4.82 20.10
C PRO A 72 6.62 4.48 21.58
N ARG A 73 7.88 4.31 21.99
CA ARG A 73 8.29 3.92 23.36
C ARG A 73 7.88 2.50 23.79
N THR A 74 7.34 1.68 22.89
CA THR A 74 7.10 0.25 23.15
C THR A 74 8.10 -0.62 22.36
N PRO A 75 8.42 -1.84 22.84
CA PRO A 75 9.24 -2.77 22.07
C PRO A 75 8.46 -3.31 20.86
N ALA A 76 9.20 -3.63 19.78
CA ALA A 76 8.64 -4.37 18.65
C ALA A 76 8.45 -5.83 19.06
N LEU A 77 7.25 -6.41 18.86
CA LEU A 77 6.91 -7.77 19.30
C LEU A 77 7.46 -8.87 18.36
N GLY A 78 8.74 -8.78 18.01
CA GLY A 78 9.44 -9.76 17.19
C GLY A 78 8.69 -10.05 15.87
N PRO A 79 8.47 -11.32 15.51
CA PRO A 79 7.73 -11.67 14.30
C PRO A 79 6.37 -10.98 14.22
N LEU A 80 5.62 -10.82 15.32
CA LEU A 80 4.29 -10.19 15.31
C LEU A 80 4.29 -8.76 14.74
N SER A 81 5.43 -8.07 14.83
CA SER A 81 5.63 -6.71 14.32
C SER A 81 6.30 -6.64 12.94
N THR A 82 6.65 -7.78 12.35
CA THR A 82 7.39 -7.87 11.09
C THR A 82 6.74 -8.89 10.15
N PHE A 83 6.34 -8.44 8.96
CA PHE A 83 5.64 -9.29 8.01
C PHE A 83 5.64 -8.73 6.57
N PRO A 84 5.52 -9.60 5.55
CA PRO A 84 5.27 -9.16 4.18
C PRO A 84 3.91 -8.48 4.03
N GLU A 85 3.88 -7.42 3.24
CA GLU A 85 2.68 -6.70 2.83
C GLU A 85 2.75 -6.38 1.33
N THR A 86 1.61 -6.37 0.66
CA THR A 86 1.50 -5.96 -0.74
C THR A 86 0.33 -5.01 -0.91
N ASN A 87 0.62 -3.83 -1.44
CA ASN A 87 -0.38 -2.80 -1.68
C ASN A 87 -0.73 -2.79 -3.17
N VAL A 88 -2.03 -2.89 -3.48
CA VAL A 88 -2.55 -2.57 -4.81
C VAL A 88 -3.25 -1.23 -4.71
N ARG A 89 -2.75 -0.24 -5.43
CA ARG A 89 -3.19 1.15 -5.26
C ARG A 89 -3.29 1.90 -6.57
N THR A 90 -4.11 2.94 -6.57
CA THR A 90 -4.19 3.95 -7.63
C THR A 90 -4.27 5.34 -7.01
N TYR A 91 -4.35 6.37 -7.84
CA TYR A 91 -4.33 7.76 -7.44
C TYR A 91 -5.68 8.41 -7.73
N LEU A 92 -6.14 9.26 -6.83
CA LEU A 92 -7.42 9.95 -6.97
C LEU A 92 -7.33 11.42 -6.56
N ILE A 93 -8.31 12.18 -7.00
CA ILE A 93 -8.61 13.54 -6.59
C ILE A 93 -9.96 13.52 -5.89
N ASP A 94 -10.03 14.04 -4.66
CA ASP A 94 -11.27 14.12 -3.89
C ASP A 94 -12.17 15.29 -4.37
N PRO A 95 -13.44 15.36 -3.90
CA PRO A 95 -14.35 16.45 -4.27
C PRO A 95 -13.86 17.87 -3.93
N ARG A 96 -12.82 18.00 -3.10
CA ARG A 96 -12.19 19.28 -2.72
C ARG A 96 -10.94 19.57 -3.54
N GLY A 97 -10.63 18.77 -4.55
CA GLY A 97 -9.45 18.91 -5.40
C GLY A 97 -8.16 18.39 -4.79
N ARG A 98 -8.20 17.64 -3.69
CA ARG A 98 -7.00 17.11 -3.02
C ARG A 98 -6.61 15.76 -3.63
N ARG A 99 -5.33 15.63 -3.96
CA ARG A 99 -4.75 14.36 -4.45
C ARG A 99 -4.56 13.37 -3.30
N GLY A 100 -4.79 12.10 -3.59
CA GLY A 100 -4.68 11.02 -2.62
C GLY A 100 -4.38 9.68 -3.27
N VAL A 101 -4.08 8.70 -2.43
CA VAL A 101 -3.87 7.30 -2.82
C VAL A 101 -5.10 6.51 -2.43
N TRP A 102 -5.66 5.79 -3.40
CA TRP A 102 -6.71 4.81 -3.17
C TRP A 102 -6.11 3.41 -3.13
N PHE A 103 -6.38 2.67 -2.06
CA PHE A 103 -5.99 1.27 -1.96
C PHE A 103 -7.13 0.40 -2.48
N ALA A 104 -6.90 -0.31 -3.58
CA ALA A 104 -7.84 -1.31 -4.08
C ALA A 104 -7.79 -2.57 -3.18
N SER A 105 -6.59 -2.98 -2.77
CA SER A 105 -6.40 -4.03 -1.77
C SER A 105 -5.08 -3.86 -1.00
N LEU A 106 -5.11 -4.26 0.26
CA LEU A 106 -3.95 -4.36 1.14
C LEU A 106 -3.80 -5.83 1.55
N ASP A 107 -3.01 -6.58 0.80
CA ASP A 107 -2.77 -8.00 1.10
C ASP A 107 -1.70 -8.11 2.19
N ILE A 108 -2.07 -8.71 3.33
CA ILE A 108 -1.17 -8.92 4.47
C ILE A 108 -1.25 -10.33 5.02
N THR A 109 -0.15 -10.81 5.59
CA THR A 109 -0.05 -12.16 6.15
C THR A 109 -0.75 -12.37 7.49
N ARG A 110 -0.92 -11.30 8.28
CA ARG A 110 -1.39 -11.41 9.67
C ARG A 110 -2.87 -11.05 9.79
N LEU A 111 -3.71 -12.08 9.94
CA LEU A 111 -5.16 -11.97 10.09
C LEU A 111 -5.60 -11.00 11.21
N LEU A 112 -4.89 -10.97 12.34
CA LEU A 112 -5.17 -10.07 13.47
C LEU A 112 -4.92 -8.60 13.12
N THR A 113 -3.83 -8.29 12.41
CA THR A 113 -3.55 -6.93 11.93
C THR A 113 -4.54 -6.53 10.83
N ALA A 114 -4.93 -7.47 9.95
CA ALA A 114 -5.96 -7.25 8.94
C ALA A 114 -7.31 -6.95 9.57
N LEU A 115 -7.68 -7.68 10.63
CA LEU A 115 -8.93 -7.50 11.34
C LEU A 115 -8.94 -6.15 12.09
N VAL A 116 -7.89 -5.86 12.86
CA VAL A 116 -7.77 -4.60 13.62
C VAL A 116 -7.74 -3.40 12.69
N ALA A 117 -6.98 -3.44 11.59
CA ALA A 117 -6.88 -2.33 10.64
C ALA A 117 -8.15 -2.15 9.79
N ARG A 118 -8.85 -3.23 9.45
CA ARG A 118 -10.15 -3.15 8.75
C ARG A 118 -11.25 -2.60 9.65
N VAL A 119 -11.25 -2.95 10.94
CA VAL A 119 -12.20 -2.45 11.95
C VAL A 119 -11.90 -1.00 12.35
N SER A 120 -10.62 -0.58 12.42
CA SER A 120 -10.24 0.77 12.87
C SER A 120 -10.10 1.80 11.74
N TYR A 121 -9.60 1.44 10.56
CA TYR A 121 -9.26 2.39 9.48
C TYR A 121 -10.16 2.29 8.23
N ARG A 122 -11.14 1.36 8.19
CA ARG A 122 -12.02 1.08 7.02
C ARG A 122 -11.28 0.78 5.70
N LEU A 123 -10.02 0.35 5.79
CA LEU A 123 -9.19 0.04 4.63
C LEU A 123 -9.40 -1.41 4.15
N PRO A 124 -9.29 -1.71 2.83
CA PRO A 124 -9.56 -3.03 2.25
C PRO A 124 -8.43 -4.03 2.50
N TYR A 125 -8.14 -4.29 3.77
CA TYR A 125 -7.21 -5.34 4.18
C TYR A 125 -7.74 -6.72 3.81
N CYS A 126 -6.88 -7.49 3.15
CA CYS A 126 -7.10 -8.83 2.67
C CYS A 126 -6.07 -9.76 3.35
N TRP A 127 -6.50 -10.93 3.78
CA TRP A 127 -5.60 -11.92 4.35
C TRP A 127 -4.98 -12.74 3.23
N ALA A 128 -3.65 -12.79 3.17
CA ALA A 128 -2.88 -13.51 2.14
C ALA A 128 -1.80 -14.39 2.77
N ALA A 129 -1.46 -15.53 2.16
CA ALA A 129 -0.20 -16.19 2.44
C ALA A 129 0.88 -15.55 1.59
N MET A 130 1.96 -15.06 2.20
CA MET A 130 3.00 -14.33 1.49
C MET A 130 4.38 -14.76 1.94
N ALA A 131 5.33 -14.70 1.01
CA ALA A 131 6.73 -14.94 1.25
C ALA A 131 7.55 -13.92 0.46
N ILE A 132 8.63 -13.46 1.08
CA ILE A 132 9.67 -12.66 0.43
C ILE A 132 10.95 -13.47 0.58
N GLU A 133 11.51 -13.90 -0.53
CA GLU A 133 12.73 -14.70 -0.59
C GLU A 133 13.80 -13.89 -1.33
N ARG A 134 15.06 -14.02 -0.91
CA ARG A 134 16.20 -13.47 -1.61
C ARG A 134 17.12 -14.62 -2.01
N ASP A 135 17.44 -14.69 -3.30
CA ASP A 135 18.40 -15.62 -3.87
C ASP A 135 19.46 -14.81 -4.63
N GLY A 136 20.65 -14.66 -4.04
CA GLY A 136 21.67 -13.72 -4.53
C GLY A 136 21.15 -12.29 -4.62
N ASP A 137 21.09 -11.76 -5.85
CA ASP A 137 20.56 -10.42 -6.15
C ASP A 137 19.09 -10.43 -6.61
N THR A 138 18.46 -11.61 -6.66
CA THR A 138 17.06 -11.76 -7.05
C THR A 138 16.17 -11.75 -5.81
N TRP A 139 15.15 -10.91 -5.84
CA TRP A 139 14.05 -10.93 -4.87
C TRP A 139 12.84 -11.62 -5.50
N ARG A 140 12.21 -12.53 -4.76
CA ARG A 140 10.97 -13.19 -5.16
C ARG A 140 9.86 -12.83 -4.17
N TYR A 141 8.72 -12.39 -4.70
CA TYR A 141 7.57 -11.98 -3.91
C TYR A 141 6.37 -12.86 -4.24
N ARG A 142 5.98 -13.72 -3.30
CA ARG A 142 4.79 -14.55 -3.46
C ARG A 142 3.65 -13.98 -2.63
N SER A 143 2.47 -13.81 -3.22
CA SER A 143 1.25 -13.48 -2.49
C SER A 143 0.06 -14.30 -3.01
N ARG A 144 -0.56 -15.05 -2.10
CA ARG A 144 -1.79 -15.81 -2.37
C ARG A 144 -2.89 -15.36 -1.43
N ARG A 145 -3.84 -14.57 -1.93
CA ARG A 145 -5.00 -14.12 -1.16
C ARG A 145 -5.81 -15.32 -0.67
N ARG A 146 -6.02 -15.40 0.64
CA ARG A 146 -6.85 -16.41 1.31
C ARG A 146 -8.27 -15.90 1.52
N TRP A 147 -8.45 -14.61 1.82
CA TRP A 147 -9.76 -14.01 2.06
C TRP A 147 -9.75 -12.47 1.91
N PRO A 148 -10.80 -11.82 1.37
CA PRO A 148 -12.00 -12.41 0.75
C PRO A 148 -11.67 -13.16 -0.54
N ARG A 149 -12.38 -14.25 -0.82
CA ARG A 149 -12.13 -15.11 -2.00
C ARG A 149 -12.72 -14.46 -3.26
N GLY A 150 -11.91 -13.64 -3.94
CA GLY A 150 -11.97 -13.43 -5.38
C GLY A 150 -10.72 -14.08 -6.00
N LEU A 151 -10.85 -14.73 -7.16
CA LEU A 151 -9.74 -15.43 -7.83
C LEU A 151 -8.65 -14.42 -8.25
N ALA A 152 -7.61 -14.27 -7.43
CA ALA A 152 -6.36 -13.64 -7.84
C ALA A 152 -5.20 -14.29 -7.06
N THR A 153 -4.35 -15.03 -7.76
CA THR A 153 -3.05 -15.50 -7.28
C THR A 153 -2.01 -14.70 -8.05
N SER A 154 -1.07 -14.06 -7.35
CA SER A 154 -0.03 -13.25 -7.98
C SER A 154 1.34 -13.80 -7.56
N GLU A 155 2.13 -14.22 -8.55
CA GLU A 155 3.55 -14.52 -8.39
C GLU A 155 4.33 -13.45 -9.15
N LEU A 156 5.25 -12.75 -8.47
CA LEU A 156 6.08 -11.68 -9.02
C LEU A 156 7.56 -11.90 -8.64
#